data_AF-A0A0V8HWW7-F1
#
_entry.id   AF-A0A0V8HWW7-F1
#
_cell.length_a   1.000
_cell.length_b   1.000
_cell.length_c   1.000
_cell.angle_alpha   90.00
_cell.angle_beta   90.00
_cell.angle_gamma   90.00
#
_symmetry.space_group_name_H-M   'P 1'
#
loop_
_entity.id
_entity.type
_entity.pdbx_description
1 polymer ?
#
loop_
_entity_poly.entity_id
_entity_poly.type
_entity_poly.pdbx_seq_one_letter_code
_entity_poly.pdbx_strand_id
1 'polypeptide(L)'
;MNGSHSQHHDEPQDEDLGLDLVSHVASSSRAERKSRPRRWIFAVVGVVIIAILALVIVSLLNGGTKASKASKASDAVTEVVDLKSGGHASLSSSKSENAIGVELTSLPQLEESEQYVAWAIHESGSVTVITKTNGEDASAGYSPADDIIAIHITVESSNTPAAPSEDTEASVDLPLNKDSSAEPSQGS
;
A
#
# COMPACT_ATOMS: atom_id res chain seq x y z
N MET A 1 32.25 24.75 73.31
CA MET A 1 31.75 25.42 74.52
C MET A 1 30.93 26.63 74.09
N ASN A 2 29.71 26.73 74.64
CA ASN A 2 28.67 27.79 74.65
C ASN A 2 29.05 29.21 74.20
N GLY A 3 28.16 30.06 73.66
CA GLY A 3 26.71 29.96 73.42
C GLY A 3 26.07 31.34 73.09
N SER A 4 24.80 31.29 72.65
CA SER A 4 23.68 32.25 72.85
C SER A 4 23.70 33.66 72.21
N HIS A 5 22.70 33.98 71.37
CA HIS A 5 21.50 34.74 71.81
C HIS A 5 20.39 34.82 70.73
N SER A 6 19.16 34.95 71.21
CA SER A 6 17.89 34.73 70.50
C SER A 6 17.11 36.04 70.27
N GLN A 7 16.19 35.98 69.29
CA GLN A 7 14.86 36.64 69.21
C GLN A 7 14.76 38.18 69.19
N HIS A 8 14.08 38.74 68.18
CA HIS A 8 12.70 39.21 68.32
C HIS A 8 12.09 39.59 66.95
N HIS A 9 10.82 39.22 66.83
CA HIS A 9 9.85 39.42 65.75
C HIS A 9 9.33 40.87 65.75
N ASP A 10 8.95 41.39 64.57
CA ASP A 10 7.81 42.30 64.35
C ASP A 10 7.56 42.47 62.84
N GLU A 11 6.59 41.71 62.31
CA GLU A 11 5.77 42.14 61.17
C GLU A 11 4.63 43.03 61.70
N PRO A 12 4.13 43.94 60.86
CA PRO A 12 2.69 44.01 60.72
C PRO A 12 2.23 43.85 59.27
N GLN A 13 1.16 43.05 59.16
CA GLN A 13 0.31 42.80 58.00
C GLN A 13 -0.55 44.02 57.66
N ASP A 14 -1.09 44.01 56.43
CA ASP A 14 -2.44 44.44 56.00
C ASP A 14 -2.32 44.95 54.54
N GLU A 15 -2.58 44.10 53.54
CA GLU A 15 -3.91 43.81 52.98
C GLU A 15 -4.54 45.03 52.27
N ASP A 16 -4.36 45.11 50.95
CA ASP A 16 -5.28 45.85 50.08
C ASP A 16 -5.52 45.08 48.76
N LEU A 17 -6.61 44.31 48.77
CA LEU A 17 -7.61 44.17 47.70
C LEU A 17 -7.09 43.70 46.32
N GLY A 18 -7.23 42.43 45.95
CA GLY A 18 -8.54 41.83 45.74
C GLY A 18 -9.29 42.60 44.65
N LEU A 19 -9.11 42.21 43.37
CA LEU A 19 -9.98 42.45 42.19
C LEU A 19 -9.18 42.34 40.88
N ASP A 20 -8.63 41.16 40.55
CA ASP A 20 -8.43 40.80 39.12
C ASP A 20 -8.39 39.28 38.89
N LEU A 21 -9.22 38.56 39.65
CA LEU A 21 -9.63 37.22 39.30
C LEU A 21 -11.10 37.35 38.96
N VAL A 22 -11.44 37.08 37.70
CA VAL A 22 -12.81 37.03 37.16
C VAL A 22 -13.32 38.33 36.54
N SER A 23 -12.73 38.69 35.40
CA SER A 23 -13.53 39.10 34.26
C SER A 23 -13.10 38.35 32.99
N HIS A 24 -13.92 37.36 32.61
CA HIS A 24 -14.20 36.97 31.23
C HIS A 24 -13.00 36.47 30.39
N VAL A 25 -12.78 35.16 30.25
CA VAL A 25 -13.49 34.32 29.25
C VAL A 25 -13.95 35.13 28.03
N ALA A 26 -13.04 35.40 27.10
CA ALA A 26 -13.31 35.50 25.67
C ALA A 26 -12.01 35.40 24.86
N SER A 27 -11.95 34.39 24.00
CA SER A 27 -11.05 34.29 22.84
C SER A 27 -9.56 34.02 23.10
N SER A 28 -9.25 32.73 23.30
CA SER A 28 -8.00 32.12 22.83
C SER A 28 -7.92 32.19 21.29
N SER A 29 -7.59 33.37 20.76
CA SER A 29 -7.26 33.56 19.35
C SER A 29 -5.80 33.15 19.11
N ARG A 30 -5.64 31.89 18.72
CA ARG A 30 -4.70 31.36 17.73
C ARG A 30 -3.57 32.32 17.29
N ALA A 31 -2.42 32.24 17.94
CA ALA A 31 -1.15 32.57 17.30
C ALA A 31 -0.63 31.31 16.61
N GLU A 32 -0.83 31.26 15.30
CA GLU A 32 -0.43 30.17 14.41
C GLU A 32 1.06 29.86 14.54
N ARG A 33 1.37 28.71 15.15
CA ARG A 33 2.67 28.07 14.96
C ARG A 33 2.75 27.68 13.49
N LYS A 34 3.40 28.52 12.68
CA LYS A 34 3.76 28.22 11.29
C LYS A 34 4.74 27.04 11.28
N SER A 35 4.18 25.83 11.37
CA SER A 35 4.85 24.57 11.07
C SER A 35 5.32 24.67 9.63
N ARG A 36 6.61 24.98 9.43
CA ARG A 36 7.27 24.74 8.14
C ARG A 36 7.34 23.21 8.01
N PRO A 37 6.62 22.57 7.06
CA PRO A 37 6.82 21.16 6.81
C PRO A 37 8.29 20.94 6.45
N ARG A 38 8.91 20.07 7.24
CA ARG A 38 10.34 19.76 7.21
C ARG A 38 10.68 19.27 5.81
N ARG A 39 11.60 19.93 5.11
CA ARG A 39 12.08 19.57 3.76
C ARG A 39 12.57 18.10 3.62
N TRP A 40 12.69 17.38 4.73
CA TRP A 40 12.93 15.94 4.79
C TRP A 40 11.78 15.07 4.27
N ILE A 41 10.53 15.52 4.33
CA ILE A 41 9.38 14.75 3.83
C ILE A 41 9.48 14.60 2.30
N PHE A 42 9.90 15.64 1.59
CA PHE A 42 10.11 15.58 0.13
C PHE A 42 11.25 14.65 -0.27
N ALA A 43 12.30 14.53 0.55
CA ALA A 43 13.39 13.57 0.30
C ALA A 43 12.90 12.12 0.47
N VAL A 44 12.10 11.85 1.51
CA VAL A 44 11.52 10.52 1.74
C VAL A 44 10.54 10.15 0.62
N VAL A 45 9.63 11.05 0.23
CA VAL A 45 8.70 10.83 -0.88
C VAL A 45 9.45 10.58 -2.19
N GLY A 46 10.51 11.34 -2.47
CA GLY A 46 11.35 11.12 -3.65
C GLY A 46 12.01 9.74 -3.68
N VAL A 47 12.52 9.26 -2.54
CA VAL A 47 13.13 7.93 -2.43
C VAL A 47 12.09 6.82 -2.64
N VAL A 48 10.88 6.98 -2.10
CA VAL A 48 9.78 6.02 -2.31
C VAL A 48 9.42 5.94 -3.79
N ILE A 49 9.29 7.08 -4.48
CA ILE A 49 9.00 7.09 -5.92
C ILE A 49 10.12 6.41 -6.73
N ILE A 50 11.39 6.67 -6.40
CA ILE A 50 12.53 6.03 -7.08
C ILE A 50 12.55 4.52 -6.81
N ALA A 51 12.23 4.08 -5.60
CA ALA A 51 12.15 2.67 -5.26
C ALA A 51 11.03 1.97 -6.05
N ILE A 52 9.85 2.60 -6.16
CA ILE A 52 8.74 2.09 -6.97
C ILE A 52 9.14 2.02 -8.45
N LEU A 53 9.76 3.07 -8.99
CA LEU A 53 10.25 3.09 -10.37
C LEU A 53 11.31 2.00 -10.64
N ALA A 54 12.26 1.83 -9.72
CA ALA A 54 13.28 0.80 -9.84
C ALA A 54 12.67 -0.60 -9.74
N LEU A 55 11.69 -0.80 -8.86
CA LEU A 55 10.94 -2.05 -8.74
C LEU A 55 10.22 -2.38 -10.04
N VAL A 56 9.48 -1.41 -10.62
CA VAL A 56 8.83 -1.58 -11.93
C VAL A 56 9.83 -1.97 -13.02
N ILE A 57 11.01 -1.36 -13.06
CA ILE A 57 12.04 -1.70 -14.05
C ILE A 57 12.60 -3.11 -13.84
N VAL A 58 12.88 -3.50 -12.60
CA VAL A 58 13.39 -4.85 -12.27
C VAL A 58 12.34 -5.92 -12.57
N SER A 59 11.07 -5.65 -12.25
CA SER A 59 9.91 -6.48 -12.59
C SER A 59 9.81 -6.80 -14.07
N LEU A 60 9.91 -5.77 -14.92
CA LEU A 60 9.91 -5.91 -16.38
C LEU A 60 11.04 -6.81 -16.91
N LEU A 61 12.15 -6.91 -16.17
CA LEU A 61 13.32 -7.68 -16.57
C LEU A 61 13.25 -9.14 -16.12
N ASN A 62 12.62 -9.42 -14.97
CA ASN A 62 12.61 -10.75 -14.35
C ASN A 62 11.35 -11.57 -14.65
N GLY A 63 10.36 -11.00 -15.33
CA GLY A 63 9.14 -11.73 -15.66
C GLY A 63 9.39 -12.99 -16.52
N GLY A 64 8.70 -14.08 -16.20
CA GLY A 64 8.77 -15.33 -16.98
C GLY A 64 8.57 -15.08 -18.48
N THR A 65 9.02 -15.99 -19.35
CA THR A 65 9.07 -15.76 -20.81
C THR A 65 7.72 -15.37 -21.45
N LYS A 66 6.60 -15.63 -20.76
CA LYS A 66 5.25 -15.21 -21.15
C LYS A 66 4.83 -13.90 -20.49
N ALA A 67 5.11 -13.71 -19.19
CA ALA A 67 4.85 -12.46 -18.46
C ALA A 67 5.56 -11.26 -19.13
N SER A 68 6.79 -11.52 -19.55
CA SER A 68 7.63 -10.55 -20.25
C SER A 68 7.12 -10.19 -21.65
N LYS A 69 6.26 -11.01 -22.29
CA LYS A 69 5.68 -10.66 -23.59
C LYS A 69 4.66 -9.55 -23.46
N ALA A 70 3.70 -9.72 -22.55
CA ALA A 70 2.66 -8.72 -22.32
C ALA A 70 3.26 -7.39 -21.84
N SER A 71 4.23 -7.44 -20.94
CA SER A 71 4.83 -6.24 -20.32
C SER A 71 5.88 -5.52 -21.17
N LYS A 72 6.55 -6.21 -22.11
CA LYS A 72 7.53 -5.58 -23.02
C LYS A 72 6.92 -5.12 -24.35
N ALA A 73 5.64 -5.39 -24.57
CA ALA A 73 4.95 -4.95 -25.77
C ALA A 73 4.84 -3.42 -25.80
N SER A 74 4.83 -2.83 -26.99
CA SER A 74 4.70 -1.37 -27.15
C SER A 74 3.33 -0.84 -26.71
N ASP A 75 2.31 -1.71 -26.72
CA ASP A 75 0.94 -1.42 -26.30
C ASP A 75 0.63 -1.92 -24.89
N ALA A 76 1.66 -2.34 -24.12
CA ALA A 76 1.48 -2.85 -22.78
C ALA A 76 0.74 -1.86 -21.89
N VAL A 77 -0.30 -2.34 -21.22
CA VAL A 77 -0.97 -1.64 -20.12
C VAL A 77 -0.63 -2.40 -18.84
N THR A 78 -0.19 -1.68 -17.81
CA THR A 78 0.19 -2.25 -16.52
C THR A 78 -0.63 -1.60 -15.41
N GLU A 79 -1.12 -2.41 -14.50
CA GLU A 79 -1.82 -2.01 -13.30
C GLU A 79 -1.19 -2.70 -12.09
N VAL A 80 -0.99 -1.95 -11.00
CA VAL A 80 -0.46 -2.49 -9.75
C VAL A 80 -1.56 -2.41 -8.71
N VAL A 81 -1.82 -3.53 -8.04
CA VAL A 81 -2.84 -3.69 -7.01
C VAL A 81 -2.21 -4.27 -5.75
N ASP A 82 -2.63 -3.73 -4.60
CA ASP A 82 -2.25 -4.23 -3.29
C ASP A 82 -3.10 -5.46 -2.94
N LEU A 83 -2.45 -6.49 -2.38
CA LEU A 83 -3.18 -7.67 -1.88
C LEU A 83 -3.70 -7.40 -0.46
N LYS A 84 -4.85 -8.00 -0.12
CA LYS A 84 -5.44 -7.89 1.24
C LYS A 84 -4.46 -8.28 2.35
N SER A 85 -3.74 -9.38 2.18
CA SER A 85 -2.76 -9.88 3.16
C SER A 85 -1.44 -9.10 3.15
N GLY A 86 -1.20 -8.26 2.14
CA GLY A 86 0.01 -7.46 1.96
C GLY A 86 0.81 -7.88 0.73
N GLY A 87 1.76 -7.02 0.33
CA GLY A 87 2.47 -7.16 -0.93
C GLY A 87 1.67 -6.61 -2.12
N HIS A 88 2.20 -6.83 -3.33
CA HIS A 88 1.66 -6.21 -4.55
C HIS A 88 1.62 -7.20 -5.71
N ALA A 89 0.60 -7.07 -6.54
CA ALA A 89 0.53 -7.71 -7.84
C ALA A 89 0.61 -6.66 -8.95
N SER A 90 1.57 -6.83 -9.85
CA SER A 90 1.68 -6.08 -11.10
C SER A 90 1.10 -6.93 -12.22
N LEU A 91 0.00 -6.47 -12.79
CA LEU A 91 -0.67 -7.11 -13.91
C LEU A 91 -0.37 -6.32 -15.18
N SER A 92 -0.06 -7.03 -16.26
CA SER A 92 0.18 -6.45 -17.56
C SER A 92 -0.67 -7.13 -18.61
N SER A 93 -1.16 -6.37 -19.60
CA SER A 93 -1.88 -6.89 -20.75
C SER A 93 -1.39 -6.23 -22.04
N SER A 94 -1.34 -7.00 -23.12
CA SER A 94 -1.03 -6.52 -24.47
C SER A 94 -2.00 -7.16 -25.46
N LYS A 95 -2.65 -6.32 -26.26
CA LYS A 95 -3.56 -6.77 -27.32
C LYS A 95 -2.76 -7.27 -28.52
N SER A 96 -1.64 -6.62 -28.86
CA SER A 96 -0.82 -7.03 -30.00
C SER A 96 -0.13 -8.38 -29.79
N GLU A 97 0.31 -8.67 -28.56
CA GLU A 97 0.92 -9.95 -28.22
C GLU A 97 -0.09 -11.04 -27.82
N ASN A 98 -1.38 -10.67 -27.71
CA ASN A 98 -2.44 -11.51 -27.18
C ASN A 98 -2.01 -12.25 -25.90
N ALA A 99 -1.59 -11.47 -24.91
CA ALA A 99 -0.97 -11.99 -23.70
C ALA A 99 -1.27 -11.14 -22.47
N ILE A 100 -1.29 -11.81 -21.32
CA ILE A 100 -1.25 -11.20 -20.00
C ILE A 100 -0.01 -11.65 -19.23
N GLY A 101 0.44 -10.82 -18.30
CA GLY A 101 1.49 -11.12 -17.34
C GLY A 101 1.03 -10.78 -15.93
N VAL A 102 1.38 -11.64 -14.98
CA VAL A 102 1.17 -11.43 -13.56
C VAL A 102 2.51 -11.55 -12.85
N GLU A 103 2.79 -10.59 -12.00
CA GLU A 103 3.95 -10.57 -11.15
C GLU A 103 3.53 -10.25 -9.72
N LEU A 104 3.90 -11.13 -8.81
CA LEU A 104 3.63 -11.02 -7.38
C LEU A 104 4.94 -10.68 -6.69
N THR A 105 4.93 -9.62 -5.87
CA THR A 105 6.15 -9.13 -5.20
C THR A 105 5.88 -8.71 -3.77
N SER A 106 6.93 -8.79 -2.95
CA SER A 106 6.87 -8.37 -1.54
C SER A 106 5.75 -9.07 -0.76
N LEU A 107 5.48 -10.32 -1.11
CA LEU A 107 4.42 -11.11 -0.50
C LEU A 107 4.81 -11.46 0.94
N PRO A 108 3.86 -11.40 1.89
CA PRO A 108 4.02 -12.00 3.20
C PRO A 108 4.32 -13.50 3.06
N GLN A 109 5.14 -14.02 3.97
CA GLN A 109 5.37 -15.46 4.03
C GLN A 109 4.11 -16.16 4.56
N LEU A 110 3.65 -17.18 3.84
CA LEU A 110 2.53 -18.01 4.25
C LEU A 110 3.00 -19.24 5.04
N GLU A 111 2.06 -19.92 5.69
CA GLU A 111 2.32 -21.24 6.28
C GLU A 111 2.70 -22.25 5.19
N GLU A 112 3.48 -23.29 5.52
CA GLU A 112 3.97 -24.27 4.53
C GLU A 112 2.83 -24.99 3.78
N SER A 113 1.63 -25.02 4.36
CA SER A 113 0.44 -25.61 3.77
C SER A 113 -0.33 -24.69 2.81
N GLU A 114 0.13 -23.46 2.60
CA GLU A 114 -0.55 -22.42 1.84
C GLU A 114 0.32 -21.85 0.72
N GLN A 115 -0.32 -21.28 -0.30
CA GLN A 115 0.34 -20.65 -1.44
C GLN A 115 -0.56 -19.56 -2.03
N TYR A 116 0.04 -18.49 -2.52
CA TYR A 116 -0.62 -17.56 -3.42
C TYR A 116 -0.79 -18.19 -4.79
N VAL A 117 -1.98 -18.06 -5.38
CA VAL A 117 -2.30 -18.55 -6.72
C VAL A 117 -2.92 -17.43 -7.53
N ALA A 118 -2.34 -17.15 -8.70
CA ALA A 118 -2.93 -16.24 -9.67
C ALA A 118 -3.66 -17.03 -10.76
N TRP A 119 -4.90 -16.63 -11.03
CA TRP A 119 -5.84 -17.31 -11.91
C TRP A 119 -6.27 -16.39 -13.05
N ALA A 120 -6.27 -16.91 -14.27
CA ALA A 120 -6.99 -16.34 -15.39
C ALA A 120 -8.42 -16.86 -15.38
N ILE A 121 -9.39 -15.94 -15.42
CA ILE A 121 -10.82 -16.26 -15.56
C ILE A 121 -11.22 -16.01 -17.00
N HIS A 122 -11.71 -17.05 -17.67
CA HIS A 122 -12.10 -16.98 -19.08
C HIS A 122 -13.58 -16.61 -19.23
N GLU A 123 -13.97 -16.05 -20.38
CA GLU A 123 -15.36 -15.75 -20.75
C GLU A 123 -16.30 -16.96 -20.64
N SER A 124 -15.77 -18.15 -20.88
CA SER A 124 -16.48 -19.42 -20.76
C SER A 124 -16.83 -19.81 -19.31
N GLY A 125 -16.27 -19.10 -18.33
CA GLY A 125 -16.29 -19.45 -16.91
C GLY A 125 -15.21 -20.46 -16.50
N SER A 126 -14.38 -20.95 -17.43
CA SER A 126 -13.22 -21.78 -17.07
C SER A 126 -12.13 -20.94 -16.43
N VAL A 127 -11.27 -21.59 -15.65
CA VAL A 127 -10.16 -20.94 -14.94
C VAL A 127 -8.85 -21.65 -15.22
N THR A 128 -7.78 -20.87 -15.34
CA THR A 128 -6.43 -21.38 -15.56
C THR A 128 -5.46 -20.78 -14.56
N VAL A 129 -4.59 -21.60 -13.96
CA VAL A 129 -3.53 -21.08 -13.09
C VAL A 129 -2.41 -20.47 -13.94
N ILE A 130 -2.04 -19.23 -13.62
CA ILE A 130 -0.93 -18.49 -14.24
C ILE A 130 0.36 -18.73 -13.47
N THR A 131 0.33 -18.54 -12.14
CA THR A 131 1.49 -18.73 -11.26
C THR A 131 1.07 -19.17 -9.85
N LYS A 132 2.01 -19.76 -9.11
CA LYS A 132 1.88 -20.16 -7.70
C LYS A 132 3.17 -19.83 -6.94
N THR A 133 3.07 -19.42 -5.69
CA THR A 133 4.23 -19.16 -4.81
C THR A 133 3.85 -19.21 -3.34
N ASN A 134 4.81 -19.49 -2.46
CA ASN A 134 4.61 -19.53 -1.01
C ASN A 134 5.02 -18.20 -0.33
N GLY A 135 5.18 -17.14 -1.12
CA GLY A 135 5.56 -15.80 -0.64
C GLY A 135 6.85 -15.27 -1.26
N GLU A 136 7.52 -16.05 -2.12
CA GLU A 136 8.60 -15.53 -2.93
C GLU A 136 8.07 -14.65 -4.09
N ASP A 137 8.92 -13.77 -4.60
CA ASP A 137 8.59 -13.04 -5.81
C ASP A 137 8.42 -14.02 -6.97
N ALA A 138 7.30 -13.94 -7.67
CA ALA A 138 6.93 -14.87 -8.72
C ALA A 138 6.34 -14.12 -9.91
N SER A 139 6.72 -14.53 -11.13
CA SER A 139 6.19 -13.92 -12.34
C SER A 139 5.95 -14.94 -13.44
N ALA A 140 4.75 -14.90 -14.01
CA ALA A 140 4.37 -15.72 -15.15
C ALA A 140 3.35 -15.00 -16.03
N GLY A 141 3.05 -15.58 -17.18
CA GLY A 141 2.09 -15.00 -18.10
C GLY A 141 1.35 -16.06 -18.87
N TYR A 142 0.26 -15.65 -19.50
CA TYR A 142 -0.64 -16.51 -20.23
C TYR A 142 -0.90 -15.93 -21.62
N SER A 143 -0.97 -16.82 -22.60
CA SER A 143 -1.23 -16.51 -24.01
C SER A 143 -1.68 -17.80 -24.71
N PRO A 144 -2.72 -17.76 -25.56
CA PRO A 144 -3.52 -16.59 -25.94
C PRO A 144 -4.37 -16.05 -24.77
N ALA A 145 -4.73 -14.76 -24.76
CA ALA A 145 -5.42 -14.10 -23.64
C ALA A 145 -6.68 -13.32 -24.09
N ASP A 146 -7.17 -13.56 -25.29
CA ASP A 146 -8.28 -12.85 -25.91
C ASP A 146 -9.63 -13.15 -25.26
N ASP A 147 -9.74 -14.28 -24.58
CA ASP A 147 -10.93 -14.74 -23.88
C ASP A 147 -10.85 -14.56 -22.36
N ILE A 148 -9.84 -13.86 -21.83
CA ILE A 148 -9.68 -13.64 -20.40
C ILE A 148 -10.37 -12.33 -19.99
N ILE A 149 -11.28 -12.43 -19.03
CA ILE A 149 -12.08 -11.31 -18.52
C ILE A 149 -11.62 -10.79 -17.18
N ALA A 150 -10.91 -11.59 -16.39
CA ALA A 150 -10.42 -11.18 -15.08
C ALA A 150 -9.20 -11.99 -14.66
N ILE A 151 -8.42 -11.40 -13.75
CA ILE A 151 -7.36 -12.10 -13.03
C ILE A 151 -7.69 -12.07 -11.54
N HIS A 152 -7.76 -13.25 -10.93
CA HIS A 152 -7.98 -13.39 -9.49
C HIS A 152 -6.69 -13.87 -8.83
N ILE A 153 -6.41 -13.35 -7.64
CA ILE A 153 -5.32 -13.82 -6.80
C ILE A 153 -5.95 -14.30 -5.50
N THR A 154 -5.66 -15.53 -5.10
CA THR A 154 -6.18 -16.16 -3.88
C THR A 154 -5.03 -16.75 -3.06
N VAL A 155 -5.28 -16.98 -1.77
CA VAL A 155 -4.46 -17.87 -0.95
C VAL A 155 -5.16 -19.22 -0.93
N GLU A 156 -4.45 -20.24 -1.42
CA GLU A 156 -4.96 -21.60 -1.51
C GLU A 156 -4.14 -22.54 -0.64
N SER A 157 -4.71 -23.68 -0.31
CA SER A 157 -3.90 -24.78 0.21
C SER A 157 -2.87 -25.24 -0.83
N SER A 158 -1.77 -25.84 -0.37
CA SER A 158 -0.71 -26.41 -1.21
C SER A 158 -1.25 -27.37 -2.30
N ASN A 159 -2.35 -28.05 -2.02
CA ASN A 159 -3.15 -28.72 -3.05
C ASN A 159 -4.11 -27.72 -3.71
N THR A 160 -3.67 -27.13 -4.81
CA THR A 160 -4.47 -26.13 -5.53
C THR A 160 -5.80 -26.72 -6.01
N PRO A 161 -6.94 -26.10 -5.68
CA PRO A 161 -8.25 -26.56 -6.13
C PRO A 161 -8.44 -26.45 -7.64
N ALA A 162 -9.57 -26.95 -8.14
CA ALA A 162 -9.96 -26.80 -9.55
C ALA A 162 -10.44 -25.39 -9.91
N ALA A 163 -10.81 -24.59 -8.91
CA ALA A 163 -11.27 -23.21 -9.06
C ALA A 163 -10.83 -22.35 -7.87
N PRO A 164 -10.69 -21.03 -8.04
CA PRO A 164 -10.28 -20.12 -6.98
C PRO A 164 -11.22 -20.19 -5.78
N SER A 165 -10.69 -20.07 -4.57
CA SER A 165 -11.46 -19.86 -3.36
C SER A 165 -12.27 -18.56 -3.44
N GLU A 166 -13.40 -18.50 -2.72
CA GLU A 166 -14.22 -17.29 -2.66
C GLU A 166 -13.48 -16.11 -1.98
N ASP A 167 -12.57 -16.39 -1.05
CA ASP A 167 -11.73 -15.34 -0.47
C ASP A 167 -10.60 -14.98 -1.43
N THR A 168 -10.81 -13.88 -2.13
CA THR A 168 -9.90 -13.34 -3.13
C THR A 168 -9.03 -12.25 -2.53
N GLU A 169 -7.71 -12.38 -2.62
CA GLU A 169 -6.72 -11.37 -2.18
C GLU A 169 -6.79 -10.11 -3.03
N ALA A 170 -6.94 -10.28 -4.34
CA ALA A 170 -7.12 -9.20 -5.30
C ALA A 170 -7.84 -9.75 -6.54
N SER A 171 -8.73 -8.95 -7.13
CA SER A 171 -9.39 -9.25 -8.40
C SER A 171 -9.28 -8.02 -9.28
N VAL A 172 -8.90 -8.24 -10.53
CA VAL A 172 -8.73 -7.19 -11.53
C VAL A 172 -9.43 -7.61 -12.81
N ASP A 173 -10.34 -6.76 -13.27
CA ASP A 173 -11.05 -6.96 -14.53
C ASP A 173 -10.14 -6.62 -15.72
N LEU A 174 -10.32 -7.36 -16.81
CA LEU A 174 -9.68 -7.13 -18.10
C LEU A 174 -10.70 -6.59 -19.12
N PRO A 175 -10.25 -5.75 -20.08
CA PRO A 175 -8.88 -5.27 -20.27
C PRO A 175 -8.47 -4.23 -19.23
N LEU A 176 -7.17 -4.20 -18.90
CA LEU A 176 -6.64 -3.20 -17.99
C LEU A 176 -6.83 -1.80 -18.58
N ASN A 177 -7.27 -0.86 -17.75
CA ASN A 177 -7.48 0.53 -18.14
C ASN A 177 -6.43 1.40 -17.45
N LYS A 178 -5.85 2.35 -18.18
CA LYS A 178 -4.85 3.28 -17.63
C LYS A 178 -5.40 4.21 -16.55
N ASP A 179 -6.71 4.30 -16.41
CA ASP A 179 -7.39 5.27 -15.53
C ASP A 179 -7.73 4.70 -14.14
N SER A 180 -7.60 3.38 -13.90
CA SER A 180 -7.92 2.76 -12.60
C SER A 180 -6.97 3.16 -11.46
N SER A 181 -5.80 3.76 -11.77
CA SER A 181 -4.81 4.17 -10.76
C SER A 181 -5.11 5.53 -10.09
N ALA A 182 -6.26 6.16 -10.35
CA ALA A 182 -6.53 7.55 -9.96
C ALA A 182 -7.92 7.78 -9.34
N GLU A 183 -8.32 7.02 -8.31
CA GLU A 183 -9.40 7.50 -7.45
C GLU A 183 -9.13 7.20 -5.95
N PRO A 184 -8.49 8.13 -5.21
CA PRO A 184 -8.71 8.17 -3.78
C PRO A 184 -10.15 8.63 -3.56
N SER A 185 -10.95 7.79 -2.92
CA SER A 185 -12.31 8.11 -2.50
C SER A 185 -12.32 9.42 -1.70
N GLN A 186 -12.68 10.52 -2.36
CA GLN A 186 -13.08 11.74 -1.67
C GLN A 186 -14.55 11.59 -1.30
N GLY A 187 -14.78 11.00 -0.13
CA GLY A 187 -16.07 11.11 0.54
C GLY A 187 -16.44 12.60 0.71
N SER A 188 -17.60 12.96 0.17
CA SER A 188 -18.29 14.23 0.45
C SER A 188 -19.31 14.04 1.55
#